data_AF-A0A817Q7G6-F1
#
_entry.id   AF-A0A817Q7G6-F1
#
_cell.length_a   1.000
_cell.length_b   1.000
_cell.length_c   1.000
_cell.angle_alpha   90.00
_cell.angle_beta   90.00
_cell.angle_gamma   90.00
#
_symmetry.space_group_name_H-M   'P 1'
#
loop_
_entity.id
_entity.type
_entity.pdbx_description
1 polymer ?
#
loop_
_entity_poly.entity_id
_entity_poly.type
_entity_poly.pdbx_seq_one_letter_code
_entity_poly.pdbx_strand_id
1 'polypeptide(L)'
;MDLIIADPNGINKHLQLDFFNVIAEPDSSAYNFAVLHEVSEKVYQYSKLCIYRLLAILVGLPLILCWGIIFGAYTFFMIWIVAPSRRLSQSIIAECGIHIQTVSDAVIAPLYRSFGQVFSSVRISLFNQTVEATKTIQV
;
A
#
# COMPACT_ATOMS: atom_id res chain seq x y z
N MET A 1 -44.05 61.48 -9.23
CA MET A 1 -43.82 62.95 -9.22
C MET A 1 -45.01 63.57 -8.52
N ASP A 2 -44.76 64.25 -7.39
CA ASP A 2 -45.64 65.24 -6.69
C ASP A 2 -45.40 65.34 -5.16
N LEU A 3 -44.39 64.65 -4.63
CA LEU A 3 -44.01 64.81 -3.21
C LEU A 3 -43.22 66.10 -2.92
N ILE A 4 -42.68 66.74 -3.96
CA ILE A 4 -41.87 67.97 -3.85
C ILE A 4 -42.77 69.19 -3.57
N ILE A 5 -44.05 69.15 -3.98
CA ILE A 5 -45.00 70.26 -3.79
C ILE A 5 -45.60 70.25 -2.37
N ALA A 6 -45.64 69.10 -1.70
CA ALA A 6 -46.25 68.93 -0.39
C ALA A 6 -45.36 69.38 0.79
N ASP A 7 -44.03 69.39 0.63
CA ASP A 7 -43.08 69.87 1.66
C ASP A 7 -42.04 70.83 1.08
N PRO A 8 -42.40 72.11 0.87
CA PRO A 8 -41.50 73.11 0.27
C PRO A 8 -40.34 73.50 1.20
N ASN A 9 -40.45 73.27 2.52
CA ASN A 9 -39.43 73.66 3.50
C ASN A 9 -38.56 72.48 3.99
N GLY A 10 -38.81 71.25 3.53
CA GLY A 10 -37.99 70.08 3.85
C GLY A 10 -37.86 69.82 5.35
N ILE A 11 -38.87 70.21 6.12
CA ILE A 11 -38.92 70.13 7.59
C ILE A 11 -39.31 68.73 8.07
N ASN A 12 -39.92 67.93 7.21
CA ASN A 12 -40.39 66.57 7.53
C ASN A 12 -39.43 65.46 7.08
N LYS A 13 -38.12 65.74 7.00
CA LYS A 13 -37.09 64.73 6.65
C LYS A 13 -37.05 63.55 7.64
N HIS A 14 -37.43 63.77 8.89
CA HIS A 14 -37.49 62.74 9.92
C HIS A 14 -38.76 61.86 9.82
N LEU A 15 -39.78 62.30 9.07
CA LEU A 15 -41.00 61.55 8.77
C LEU A 15 -40.94 60.85 7.40
N GLN A 16 -39.89 61.11 6.60
CA GLN A 16 -39.41 60.15 5.60
C GLN A 16 -38.75 58.97 6.31
N LEU A 17 -39.48 58.35 7.23
CA LEU A 17 -39.15 57.02 7.69
C LEU A 17 -39.26 56.13 6.47
N ASP A 18 -38.19 55.41 6.24
CA ASP A 18 -38.02 54.42 5.22
C ASP A 18 -39.10 53.33 5.42
N PHE A 19 -40.31 53.56 4.92
CA PHE A 19 -41.44 52.63 5.03
C PHE A 19 -41.08 51.28 4.40
N PHE A 20 -40.07 51.25 3.52
CA PHE A 20 -39.45 50.04 2.98
C PHE A 20 -38.77 49.20 4.08
N ASN A 21 -38.09 49.85 5.03
CA ASN A 21 -37.44 49.22 6.19
C ASN A 21 -38.45 48.80 7.28
N VAL A 22 -39.58 49.50 7.42
CA VAL A 22 -40.66 49.13 8.37
C VAL A 22 -41.51 47.96 7.85
N ILE A 23 -41.67 47.82 6.52
CA ILE A 23 -42.40 46.71 5.88
C ILE A 23 -41.51 45.47 5.67
N ALA A 24 -40.20 45.57 5.87
CA ALA A 24 -39.25 44.46 5.72
C ALA A 24 -39.36 43.71 4.37
N GLU A 25 -39.83 44.37 3.30
CA GLU A 25 -39.65 43.82 1.96
C GLU A 25 -38.18 43.95 1.61
N PRO A 26 -37.47 42.83 1.40
CA PRO A 26 -36.07 42.90 1.00
C PRO A 26 -36.01 43.57 -0.37
N ASP A 27 -34.96 44.38 -0.61
CA ASP A 27 -34.62 45.02 -1.90
C ASP A 27 -35.15 44.19 -3.05
N SER A 28 -35.89 44.76 -4.02
CA SER A 28 -36.57 43.99 -5.09
C SER A 28 -35.65 43.06 -5.91
N SER A 29 -34.34 43.16 -5.69
CA SER A 29 -33.25 42.27 -6.10
C SER A 29 -33.23 40.89 -5.40
N ALA A 30 -33.80 40.77 -4.20
CA ALA A 30 -33.76 39.61 -3.31
C ALA A 30 -34.94 38.64 -3.50
N TYR A 31 -36.07 39.11 -4.03
CA TYR A 31 -37.21 38.29 -4.44
C TYR A 31 -37.14 37.89 -5.93
N ASN A 32 -35.95 37.90 -6.53
CA ASN A 32 -35.80 37.45 -7.91
C ASN A 32 -35.91 35.92 -7.97
N PHE A 33 -36.87 35.43 -8.76
CA PHE A 33 -37.06 34.00 -9.04
C PHE A 33 -35.75 33.30 -9.49
N ALA A 34 -34.88 34.02 -10.20
CA ALA A 34 -33.56 33.52 -10.61
C ALA A 34 -32.64 33.18 -9.43
N VAL A 35 -32.61 34.01 -8.38
CA VAL A 35 -31.77 33.78 -7.20
C VAL A 35 -32.32 32.60 -6.38
N LEU A 36 -33.64 32.50 -6.23
CA LEU A 36 -34.29 31.37 -5.56
C LEU A 36 -34.01 30.05 -6.30
N HIS A 37 -34.07 30.07 -7.64
CA HIS A 37 -33.77 28.91 -8.45
C HIS A 37 -32.33 28.42 -8.24
N GLU A 38 -31.35 29.34 -8.33
CA GLU A 38 -29.93 29.01 -8.14
C GLU A 38 -29.62 28.49 -6.72
N VAL A 39 -30.20 29.11 -5.68
CA VAL A 39 -30.01 28.67 -4.29
C VAL A 39 -30.64 27.31 -4.05
N SER A 40 -31.85 27.07 -4.57
CA SER A 40 -32.53 25.78 -4.43
C SER A 40 -31.75 24.64 -5.10
N GLU A 41 -31.16 24.91 -6.27
CA GLU A 41 -30.33 23.94 -6.99
C GLU A 41 -29.06 23.61 -6.20
N LYS A 42 -28.36 24.63 -5.67
CA LYS A 42 -27.18 24.43 -4.83
C LYS A 42 -27.51 23.61 -3.58
N VAL A 43 -28.55 24.00 -2.84
CA VAL A 43 -28.99 23.29 -1.62
C VAL A 43 -29.38 21.84 -1.93
N TYR A 44 -30.05 21.58 -3.07
CA TYR A 44 -30.38 20.23 -3.50
C TYR A 44 -29.12 19.38 -3.76
N GLN A 45 -28.12 19.93 -4.46
CA GLN A 45 -26.86 19.22 -4.72
C GLN A 45 -26.10 18.90 -3.42
N TYR A 46 -26.03 19.84 -2.49
CA TYR A 46 -25.40 19.61 -1.18
C TYR A 46 -26.16 18.56 -0.36
N SER A 47 -27.49 18.62 -0.34
CA SER A 47 -28.35 17.65 0.35
C SER A 47 -28.15 16.23 -0.19
N LYS A 48 -28.16 16.09 -1.52
CA LYS A 48 -27.87 14.84 -2.22
C LYS A 48 -26.50 14.28 -1.84
N LEU A 49 -25.46 15.11 -1.83
CA LEU A 49 -24.11 14.71 -1.42
C LEU A 49 -24.05 14.28 0.06
N CYS A 50 -24.73 15.01 0.94
CA CYS A 50 -24.80 14.69 2.36
C CYS A 50 -25.44 13.31 2.58
N ILE A 51 -26.59 13.06 1.94
CA ILE A 51 -27.30 11.78 2.04
C ILE A 51 -26.44 10.64 1.48
N TYR A 52 -25.77 10.84 0.33
CA TYR A 52 -24.88 9.80 -0.19
C TYR A 52 -23.71 9.50 0.74
N ARG A 53 -23.10 10.52 1.35
CA ARG A 53 -22.01 10.30 2.32
C ARG A 53 -22.50 9.58 3.57
N LEU A 54 -23.66 9.96 4.11
CA LEU A 54 -24.27 9.28 5.26
C LEU A 54 -24.59 7.81 4.93
N LEU A 55 -25.17 7.56 3.76
CA LEU A 55 -25.50 6.20 3.31
C LEU A 55 -24.23 5.37 3.08
N ALA A 56 -23.19 5.99 2.49
CA ALA A 56 -21.89 5.35 2.29
C ALA A 56 -21.20 5.02 3.61
N ILE A 57 -21.33 5.85 4.65
CA ILE A 57 -20.83 5.53 6.00
C ILE A 57 -21.66 4.40 6.62
N LEU A 58 -22.99 4.48 6.52
CA LEU A 58 -23.90 3.49 7.10
C LEU A 58 -23.72 2.10 6.50
N VAL A 59 -23.48 2.01 5.19
CA VAL A 59 -23.26 0.74 4.47
C VAL A 59 -21.78 0.36 4.44
N GLY A 60 -20.88 1.33 4.37
CA GLY A 60 -19.44 1.10 4.35
C GLY A 60 -18.92 0.56 5.68
N LEU A 61 -19.41 1.05 6.81
CA LEU A 61 -19.00 0.59 8.14
C LEU A 61 -19.28 -0.92 8.36
N PRO A 62 -20.48 -1.47 8.12
CA PRO A 62 -20.71 -2.90 8.24
C PRO A 62 -19.93 -3.69 7.19
N LEU A 63 -19.75 -3.15 5.99
CA LEU A 63 -18.97 -3.83 4.95
C LEU A 63 -17.50 -4.00 5.36
N ILE A 64 -16.86 -2.94 5.86
CA ILE A 64 -15.48 -3.00 6.36
C ILE A 64 -15.37 -3.96 7.55
N LEU A 65 -16.36 -3.96 8.45
CA LEU A 65 -16.39 -4.89 9.58
C LEU A 65 -16.45 -6.36 9.10
N CYS A 66 -17.34 -6.67 8.15
CA CYS A 66 -17.44 -8.01 7.55
C CYS A 66 -16.13 -8.42 6.87
N TRP A 67 -15.56 -7.54 6.05
CA TRP A 67 -14.28 -7.80 5.37
C TRP A 67 -13.13 -7.99 6.36
N GLY A 68 -13.09 -7.19 7.44
CA GLY A 68 -12.09 -7.32 8.50
C GLY A 68 -12.15 -8.67 9.22
N ILE A 69 -13.37 -9.15 9.53
CA ILE A 69 -13.57 -10.47 10.13
C ILE A 69 -13.10 -11.59 9.18
N ILE A 70 -13.50 -11.52 7.90
CA ILE A 70 -13.10 -12.50 6.88
C ILE A 70 -11.57 -12.52 6.73
N PHE A 71 -10.94 -11.35 6.63
CA PHE A 71 -9.49 -11.23 6.49
C PHE A 71 -8.75 -11.70 7.75
N GLY A 72 -9.29 -11.43 8.93
CA GLY A 72 -8.76 -11.91 10.20
C GLY A 72 -8.80 -13.44 10.29
N ALA A 73 -9.94 -14.05 9.93
CA ALA A 73 -10.07 -15.50 9.87
C ALA A 73 -9.12 -16.12 8.83
N TYR A 74 -9.02 -15.54 7.63
CA TYR A 74 -8.09 -15.97 6.59
C TYR A 74 -6.64 -15.92 7.09
N THR A 75 -6.26 -14.83 7.75
CA THR A 75 -4.92 -14.66 8.33
C THR A 75 -4.67 -15.69 9.43
N PHE A 76 -5.65 -15.97 10.29
CA PHE A 76 -5.53 -17.02 11.29
C PHE A 76 -5.24 -18.39 10.65
N PHE A 77 -6.03 -18.80 9.65
CA PHE A 77 -5.77 -20.03 8.90
C PHE A 77 -4.42 -20.01 8.22
N MET A 78 -4.01 -18.88 7.64
CA MET A 78 -2.71 -18.73 7.02
C MET A 78 -1.59 -18.95 8.03
N ILE A 79 -1.59 -18.31 9.20
CA ILE A 79 -0.56 -18.57 10.23
C ILE A 79 -0.57 -20.04 10.63
N TRP A 80 -1.76 -20.61 10.90
CA TRP A 80 -1.88 -21.99 11.39
C TRP A 80 -1.54 -23.06 10.37
N ILE A 81 -1.66 -22.78 9.06
CA ILE A 81 -1.31 -23.73 7.98
C ILE A 81 0.11 -23.47 7.47
N VAL A 82 0.51 -22.20 7.33
CA VAL A 82 1.83 -21.82 6.83
C VAL A 82 2.91 -22.10 7.88
N ALA A 83 2.64 -21.94 9.18
CA ALA A 83 3.62 -22.29 10.21
C ALA A 83 4.01 -23.79 10.20
N PRO A 84 3.07 -24.76 10.21
CA PRO A 84 3.44 -26.16 10.08
C PRO A 84 3.98 -26.47 8.69
N SER A 85 3.44 -25.89 7.62
CA SER A 85 3.99 -26.08 6.27
C SER A 85 5.45 -25.64 6.17
N ARG A 86 5.81 -24.49 6.77
CA ARG A 86 7.20 -24.02 6.82
C ARG A 86 8.09 -24.98 7.59
N ARG A 87 7.66 -25.46 8.77
CA ARG A 87 8.41 -26.45 9.55
C ARG A 87 8.60 -27.75 8.78
N LEU A 88 7.55 -28.28 8.16
CA LEU A 88 7.61 -29.50 7.36
C LEU A 88 8.55 -29.36 6.16
N SER A 89 8.48 -28.22 5.45
CA SER A 89 9.39 -27.96 4.31
C SER A 89 10.85 -27.91 4.75
N GLN A 90 11.16 -27.27 5.89
CA GLN A 90 12.50 -27.22 6.44
C GLN A 90 12.99 -28.61 6.85
N SER A 91 12.14 -29.42 7.46
CA SER A 91 12.47 -30.82 7.80
C SER A 91 12.79 -31.63 6.54
N ILE A 92 11.96 -31.56 5.49
CA ILE A 92 12.19 -32.31 4.24
C ILE A 92 13.50 -31.86 3.55
N ILE A 93 13.75 -30.55 3.51
CA ILE A 93 14.97 -30.00 2.91
C ILE A 93 16.21 -30.44 3.70
N ALA A 94 16.15 -30.45 5.03
CA ALA A 94 17.26 -30.88 5.87
C ALA A 94 17.60 -32.36 5.63
N GLU A 95 16.60 -33.24 5.61
CA GLU A 95 16.79 -34.67 5.33
C GLU A 95 17.39 -34.88 3.93
N CYS A 96 16.85 -34.20 2.91
CA CYS A 96 17.37 -34.28 1.55
C CYS A 96 18.82 -33.77 1.45
N GLY A 97 19.14 -32.69 2.18
CA GLY A 97 20.50 -32.15 2.26
C GLY A 97 21.50 -33.15 2.84
N ILE A 98 21.13 -33.87 3.90
CA ILE A 98 21.97 -34.92 4.50
C ILE A 98 22.19 -36.07 3.52
N HIS A 99 21.13 -36.51 2.82
CA HIS A 99 21.24 -37.56 1.81
C HIS A 99 22.14 -37.15 0.64
N ILE A 100 21.98 -35.93 0.12
CA ILE A 100 22.82 -35.40 -0.97
C ILE A 100 24.27 -35.29 -0.51
N GLN A 101 24.52 -34.80 0.70
CA GLN A 101 25.88 -34.71 1.26
C GLN A 101 26.54 -36.08 1.36
N THR A 102 25.80 -37.09 1.85
CA THR A 102 26.31 -38.47 1.98
C THR A 102 26.66 -39.09 0.63
N VAL A 103 25.78 -38.90 -0.37
CA VAL A 103 26.03 -39.36 -1.75
C VAL A 103 27.22 -38.62 -2.35
N SER A 104 27.33 -37.32 -2.12
CA SER A 104 28.44 -36.49 -2.58
C SER A 104 29.75 -36.96 -2.00
N ASP A 105 29.82 -37.25 -0.70
CA ASP A 105 31.02 -37.80 -0.07
C ASP A 105 31.36 -39.20 -0.58
N ALA A 106 30.36 -40.04 -0.89
CA ALA A 106 30.58 -41.37 -1.45
C ALA A 106 31.12 -41.34 -2.89
N VAL A 107 30.74 -40.34 -3.71
CA VAL A 107 31.12 -40.26 -5.14
C VAL A 107 32.33 -39.36 -5.35
N ILE A 108 32.33 -38.17 -4.77
CA ILE A 108 33.34 -37.15 -5.02
C ILE A 108 34.63 -37.45 -4.22
N ALA A 109 34.52 -37.97 -2.99
CA ALA A 109 35.72 -38.29 -2.22
C ALA A 109 36.63 -39.35 -2.86
N PRO A 110 36.15 -40.49 -3.39
CA PRO A 110 37.03 -41.43 -4.09
C PRO A 110 37.59 -40.85 -5.38
N LEU A 111 36.80 -40.09 -6.16
CA LEU A 111 37.30 -39.43 -7.37
C LEU A 111 38.46 -38.48 -7.05
N TYR A 112 38.29 -37.62 -6.06
CA TYR A 112 39.33 -36.66 -5.67
C TYR A 112 40.57 -37.37 -5.10
N ARG A 113 40.38 -38.44 -4.32
CA ARG A 113 41.49 -39.28 -3.84
C ARG A 113 42.25 -39.95 -4.98
N SER A 114 41.56 -40.49 -5.98
CA SER A 114 42.18 -41.13 -7.14
C SER A 114 42.95 -40.13 -7.98
N PHE A 115 42.37 -38.96 -8.30
CA PHE A 115 43.09 -37.90 -9.01
C PHE A 115 44.31 -37.43 -8.22
N GLY A 116 44.17 -37.21 -6.91
CA GLY A 116 45.28 -36.85 -6.04
C GLY A 116 46.43 -37.87 -6.04
N GLN A 117 46.11 -39.18 -6.06
CA GLN A 117 47.11 -40.23 -6.14
C GLN A 117 47.85 -40.24 -7.48
N VAL A 118 47.14 -40.06 -8.60
CA VAL A 118 47.76 -40.01 -9.94
C VAL A 118 48.78 -38.88 -10.03
N PHE A 119 48.42 -37.67 -9.56
CA PHE A 119 49.36 -36.54 -9.57
C PHE A 119 50.52 -36.69 -8.57
N SER A 120 50.28 -37.35 -7.43
CA SER A 120 51.33 -37.65 -6.44
C SER A 120 52.38 -38.62 -6.99
N SER A 121 51.95 -39.69 -7.68
CA SER A 121 52.85 -40.70 -8.25
C SER A 121 53.80 -40.11 -9.30
N VAL A 122 53.35 -39.15 -10.12
CA VAL A 122 54.19 -38.50 -11.15
C VAL A 122 55.33 -37.68 -10.52
N ARG A 123 55.08 -37.03 -9.37
CA ARG A 123 56.09 -36.22 -8.67
C ARG A 123 57.27 -37.06 -8.14
N ILE A 124 56.99 -38.29 -7.70
CA ILE A 124 58.01 -39.17 -7.09
C ILE A 124 58.95 -39.72 -8.16
N SER A 125 58.44 -40.08 -9.34
CA SER A 125 59.27 -40.56 -10.46
C SER A 125 60.23 -39.49 -10.99
N LEU A 126 59.78 -38.23 -11.09
CA LEU A 126 60.64 -37.12 -11.51
C LEU A 126 61.76 -36.84 -10.50
N PHE A 127 61.47 -36.88 -9.20
CA PHE A 127 62.48 -36.68 -8.16
C PHE A 127 63.57 -37.77 -8.22
N ASN A 128 63.19 -39.04 -8.34
CA ASN A 128 64.16 -40.14 -8.39
C ASN A 128 65.11 -40.02 -9.60
N GLN A 129 64.60 -39.61 -10.77
CA GLN A 129 65.43 -39.38 -11.95
C GLN A 129 66.42 -38.21 -11.77
N THR A 130 66.02 -37.13 -11.11
CA THR A 130 66.96 -36.01 -10.84
C THR A 130 68.06 -36.41 -9.86
N VAL A 131 67.76 -37.26 -8.88
CA VAL A 131 68.75 -37.76 -7.91
C VAL A 131 69.76 -38.70 -8.60
N GLU A 132 69.30 -39.58 -9.49
CA GLU A 132 70.18 -40.45 -10.29
C GLU A 132 71.04 -39.66 -11.28
N ALA A 133 70.47 -38.66 -11.94
CA ALA A 133 71.21 -37.76 -12.84
C ALA A 133 72.26 -36.93 -12.08
N THR A 134 71.97 -36.50 -10.85
CA THR A 134 72.94 -35.75 -10.03
C THR A 134 74.08 -36.66 -9.55
N LYS A 135 73.79 -37.93 -9.22
CA LYS A 135 74.82 -38.91 -8.84
C LYS A 135 75.78 -39.25 -9.97
N THR A 136 75.31 -39.25 -11.22
CA THR A 136 76.14 -39.56 -12.40
C THR A 136 77.03 -38.40 -12.84
N ILE A 137 76.70 -37.15 -12.49
CA ILE A 137 77.49 -35.96 -12.82
C ILE A 137 78.64 -35.73 -11.82
N GLN A 138 78.59 -36.35 -10.63
CA GLN A 138 79.57 -36.18 -9.55
C GLN A 138 80.64 -37.30 -9.52
N VAL A 139 80.75 -38.12 -10.59
CA VAL A 139 81.74 -39.19 -10.75
C VAL A 139 82.74 -38.81 -11.85
#